data_AF-A0A014M998-F1
#
_entry.id   AF-A0A014M998-F1
#
_cell.length_a   1.000
_cell.length_b   1.000
_cell.length_c   1.000
_cell.angle_alpha   90.00
_cell.angle_beta   90.00
_cell.angle_gamma   90.00
#
_symmetry.space_group_name_H-M   'P 1'
#
loop_
_entity.id
_entity.type
_entity.pdbx_description
1 polymer ?
#
loop_
_entity_poly.entity_id
_entity_poly.type
_entity_poly.pdbx_seq_one_letter_code
_entity_poly.pdbx_strand_id
1 'polypeptide(L)'
;MLEPKEGLLTFRAEGNNLACSRYYSRKLHWPGVASKCNAYGQGVTFGRGYDMKHRSAGEIIADLTYVGIPLGQAKKIAGGAYKSHCAASDFVKNNTGSTIELTEHQQLRLFEKVCARYVKDSIRFYYKYKKQNSVLWNKLHGTLQEVFVDMKYQGY
;
A
#
# COMPACT_ATOMS: atom_id res chain seq x y z
N MET A 1 4.98 -16.78 -6.31
CA MET A 1 4.65 -15.46 -5.75
C MET A 1 4.98 -14.45 -6.82
N LEU A 2 4.00 -13.63 -7.23
CA LEU A 2 4.25 -12.54 -8.17
C LEU A 2 5.03 -11.41 -7.51
N GLU A 3 5.91 -10.77 -8.28
CA GLU A 3 6.82 -9.72 -7.79
C GLU A 3 6.75 -8.47 -8.66
N PRO A 4 6.89 -7.27 -8.07
CA PRO A 4 6.90 -6.03 -8.83
C PRO A 4 8.23 -5.80 -9.51
N LYS A 5 8.22 -4.96 -10.55
CA LYS A 5 9.42 -4.53 -11.25
C LYS A 5 10.29 -3.56 -10.43
N GLU A 6 9.65 -2.75 -9.59
CA GLU A 6 10.29 -1.77 -8.71
C GLU A 6 9.68 -1.86 -7.30
N GLY A 7 10.48 -1.64 -6.27
CA GLY A 7 10.02 -1.69 -4.89
C GLY A 7 9.79 -3.13 -4.39
N LEU A 8 10.57 -4.09 -4.90
CA LEU A 8 10.56 -5.48 -4.44
C LEU A 8 10.85 -5.60 -2.94
N LEU A 9 11.81 -4.83 -2.42
CA LEU A 9 12.14 -4.79 -1.00
C LEU A 9 10.91 -4.40 -0.17
N THR A 10 10.30 -3.27 -0.53
CA THR A 10 9.10 -2.75 0.12
C THR A 10 7.93 -3.73 -0.01
N PHE A 11 7.71 -4.27 -1.21
CA PHE A 11 6.64 -5.26 -1.44
C PHE A 11 6.77 -6.42 -0.47
N ARG A 12 7.96 -7.00 -0.32
CA ARG A 12 8.21 -8.13 0.58
C ARG A 12 8.12 -7.74 2.07
N ALA A 13 8.45 -6.51 2.43
CA ALA A 13 8.35 -6.00 3.80
C ALA A 13 6.90 -5.71 4.24
N GLU A 14 6.05 -5.22 3.34
CA GLU A 14 4.68 -4.76 3.63
C GLU A 14 3.66 -5.90 3.90
N GLY A 15 4.07 -7.18 3.83
CA GLY A 15 3.20 -8.29 4.22
C GLY A 15 3.59 -9.65 3.67
N ASN A 16 2.67 -10.62 3.72
CA ASN A 16 2.86 -11.93 3.09
C ASN A 16 1.53 -12.53 2.56
N ASN A 17 1.63 -13.67 1.88
CA ASN A 17 0.49 -14.42 1.34
C ASN A 17 0.17 -15.68 2.18
N LEU A 18 0.59 -15.71 3.45
CA LEU A 18 0.31 -16.82 4.36
C LEU A 18 -1.00 -16.53 5.09
N ALA A 19 -2.08 -17.25 4.76
CA ALA A 19 -3.44 -16.95 5.26
C ALA A 19 -3.56 -16.91 6.79
N CYS A 20 -2.75 -17.69 7.51
CA CYS A 20 -2.72 -17.72 8.98
C CYS A 20 -1.78 -16.67 9.60
N SER A 21 -1.12 -15.84 8.80
CA SER A 21 -0.21 -14.82 9.28
C SER A 21 -0.93 -13.53 9.64
N ARG A 22 -0.51 -12.89 10.73
CA ARG A 22 -0.93 -11.52 11.06
C ARG A 22 -0.61 -10.50 9.95
N TYR A 23 0.36 -10.81 9.09
CA TYR A 23 0.77 -9.95 7.97
C TYR A 23 0.10 -10.33 6.64
N TYR A 24 -0.98 -11.12 6.68
CA TYR A 24 -1.76 -11.44 5.49
C TYR A 24 -2.49 -10.20 4.97
N SER A 25 -2.03 -9.67 3.83
CA SER A 25 -2.45 -8.35 3.35
C SER A 25 -3.49 -8.37 2.23
N ARG A 26 -3.86 -9.55 1.71
CA ARG A 26 -4.86 -9.66 0.62
C ARG A 26 -6.30 -9.37 1.05
N LYS A 27 -6.55 -9.18 2.35
CA LYS A 27 -7.83 -8.77 2.92
C LYS A 27 -7.74 -7.34 3.47
N LEU A 28 -8.88 -6.71 3.67
CA LEU A 28 -8.96 -5.45 4.39
C LEU A 28 -8.37 -5.63 5.78
N HIS A 29 -7.48 -4.73 6.17
CA HIS A 29 -6.84 -4.73 7.47
C HIS A 29 -6.58 -3.29 7.91
N TRP A 30 -6.23 -3.15 9.18
CA TRP A 30 -5.83 -1.88 9.77
C TRP A 30 -4.62 -2.18 10.68
N PRO A 31 -3.45 -1.55 10.45
CA PRO A 31 -2.18 -1.97 11.04
C PRO A 31 -2.01 -1.62 12.53
N GLY A 32 -2.99 -0.98 13.16
CA GLY A 32 -2.93 -0.61 14.57
C GLY A 32 -3.42 -1.70 15.54
N VAL A 33 -3.47 -1.36 16.82
CA VAL A 33 -4.05 -2.22 17.87
C VAL A 33 -5.44 -1.72 18.23
N ALA A 34 -6.45 -2.57 18.05
CA ALA A 34 -7.86 -2.18 18.13
C ALA A 34 -8.24 -1.57 19.50
N SER A 35 -7.68 -2.08 20.60
CA SER A 35 -7.91 -1.55 21.95
C SER A 35 -7.27 -0.17 22.20
N LYS A 36 -6.38 0.27 21.32
CA LYS A 36 -5.69 1.56 21.38
C LYS A 36 -5.93 2.37 20.11
N CYS A 37 -7.09 2.21 19.46
CA CYS A 37 -7.33 2.75 18.13
C CYS A 37 -7.16 4.27 17.98
N ASN A 38 -7.33 5.03 19.05
CA ASN A 38 -7.06 6.47 19.08
C ASN A 38 -5.57 6.84 18.95
N ALA A 39 -4.64 5.91 19.24
CA ALA A 39 -3.20 6.15 19.13
C ALA A 39 -2.64 5.86 17.72
N TYR A 40 -3.43 5.27 16.84
CA TYR A 40 -3.00 4.78 15.53
C TYR A 40 -3.73 5.53 14.42
N GLY A 41 -3.04 6.50 13.83
CA GLY A 41 -3.61 7.38 12.82
C GLY A 41 -3.77 6.76 11.43
N GLN A 42 -3.55 5.46 11.24
CA GLN A 42 -3.64 4.80 9.93
C GLN A 42 -5.09 4.61 9.48
N GLY A 43 -5.28 4.50 8.15
CA GLY A 43 -6.57 4.25 7.53
C GLY A 43 -6.86 2.78 7.29
N VAL A 44 -8.01 2.51 6.67
CA VAL A 44 -8.33 1.17 6.17
C VAL A 44 -7.34 0.83 5.06
N THR A 45 -6.63 -0.29 5.19
CA THR A 45 -5.60 -0.71 4.26
C THR A 45 -6.01 -1.96 3.49
N PHE A 46 -5.66 -2.03 2.22
CA PHE A 46 -5.91 -3.20 1.37
C PHE A 46 -4.68 -3.57 0.55
N GLY A 47 -4.32 -4.84 0.47
CA GLY A 47 -3.05 -5.22 -0.15
C GLY A 47 -1.85 -4.62 0.59
N ARG A 48 -0.74 -4.43 -0.11
CA ARG A 48 0.51 -3.92 0.49
C ARG A 48 0.51 -2.39 0.43
N GLY A 49 0.02 -1.77 1.51
CA GLY A 49 0.06 -0.33 1.76
C GLY A 49 -0.87 0.57 0.92
N TYR A 50 -1.95 0.04 0.34
CA TYR A 50 -3.04 0.89 -0.17
C TYR A 50 -3.91 1.39 1.00
N ASP A 51 -3.54 2.52 1.60
CA ASP A 51 -4.22 3.14 2.73
C ASP A 51 -5.35 4.12 2.29
N MET A 52 -6.57 3.99 2.81
CA MET A 52 -7.73 4.79 2.37
C MET A 52 -7.91 6.12 3.10
N LYS A 53 -7.07 6.47 4.09
CA LYS A 53 -7.21 7.66 4.95
C LYS A 53 -7.24 8.97 4.17
N HIS A 54 -6.48 9.05 3.08
CA HIS A 54 -6.34 10.28 2.29
C HIS A 54 -6.92 10.15 0.88
N ARG A 55 -7.80 9.15 0.67
CA ARG A 55 -8.40 8.85 -0.63
C ARG A 55 -9.91 9.00 -0.56
N SER A 56 -10.47 9.67 -1.56
CA SER A 56 -11.91 9.77 -1.77
C SER A 56 -12.50 8.42 -2.18
N ALA A 57 -13.80 8.25 -1.99
CA ALA A 57 -14.51 7.07 -2.47
C ALA A 57 -14.39 6.90 -3.99
N GLY A 58 -14.38 8.01 -4.76
CA GLY A 58 -14.21 7.99 -6.21
C GLY A 58 -12.83 7.48 -6.63
N GLU A 59 -11.76 7.95 -5.99
CA GLU A 59 -10.40 7.46 -6.22
C GLU A 59 -10.27 5.97 -5.89
N ILE A 60 -10.83 5.53 -4.76
CA ILE A 60 -10.81 4.13 -4.35
C ILE A 60 -11.53 3.26 -5.39
N ILE A 61 -12.72 3.67 -5.84
CA ILE A 61 -13.45 2.92 -6.86
C ILE A 61 -12.65 2.83 -8.16
N ALA A 62 -12.08 3.94 -8.63
CA ALA A 62 -11.29 3.98 -9.86
C ALA A 62 -10.04 3.10 -9.75
N ASP A 63 -9.32 3.16 -8.64
CA ASP A 63 -8.10 2.38 -8.42
C ASP A 63 -8.38 0.88 -8.33
N LEU A 64 -9.42 0.48 -7.59
CA LEU A 64 -9.78 -0.92 -7.42
C LEU A 64 -10.32 -1.54 -8.70
N THR A 65 -11.15 -0.80 -9.45
CA THR A 65 -11.64 -1.27 -10.75
C THR A 65 -10.52 -1.37 -11.79
N TYR A 66 -9.57 -0.43 -11.79
CA TYR A 66 -8.38 -0.48 -12.65
C TYR A 66 -7.56 -1.75 -12.45
N VAL A 67 -7.43 -2.23 -11.20
CA VAL A 67 -6.71 -3.49 -10.91
C VAL A 67 -7.55 -4.75 -11.14
N GLY A 68 -8.81 -4.60 -11.56
CA GLY A 68 -9.70 -5.71 -11.93
C GLY A 68 -10.62 -6.18 -10.81
N ILE A 69 -10.91 -5.35 -9.81
CA ILE A 69 -11.91 -5.66 -8.78
C ILE A 69 -13.30 -5.25 -9.29
N PRO A 70 -14.32 -6.11 -9.19
CA PRO A 70 -15.66 -5.77 -9.64
C PRO A 70 -16.20 -4.49 -8.99
N LEU A 71 -16.87 -3.64 -9.78
CA LEU A 71 -17.39 -2.34 -9.33
C LEU A 71 -18.22 -2.44 -8.04
N GLY A 72 -19.03 -3.47 -7.89
CA GLY A 72 -19.83 -3.70 -6.68
C GLY A 72 -18.98 -3.91 -5.42
N GLN A 73 -17.87 -4.65 -5.53
CA GLN A 73 -16.93 -4.83 -4.42
C GLN A 73 -16.12 -3.55 -4.17
N ALA A 74 -15.67 -2.88 -5.25
CA ALA A 74 -14.97 -1.61 -5.16
C ALA A 74 -15.80 -0.55 -4.41
N LYS A 75 -17.10 -0.44 -4.69
CA LYS A 75 -18.02 0.47 -3.98
C LYS A 75 -18.15 0.13 -2.49
N LYS A 76 -18.19 -1.15 -2.12
CA LYS A 76 -18.21 -1.58 -0.71
C LYS A 76 -16.93 -1.16 0.01
N ILE A 77 -15.77 -1.45 -0.60
CA ILE A 77 -14.46 -1.09 -0.05
C ILE A 77 -14.30 0.44 0.07
N ALA A 78 -14.80 1.20 -0.91
CA ALA A 78 -14.75 2.66 -0.91
C ALA A 78 -15.51 3.31 0.25
N GLY A 79 -16.36 2.56 0.97
CA GLY A 79 -16.89 2.99 2.27
C GLY A 79 -15.82 3.25 3.33
N GLY A 80 -14.60 2.75 3.14
CA GLY A 80 -13.42 3.03 3.98
C GLY A 80 -12.77 4.41 3.75
N ALA A 81 -13.24 5.17 2.75
CA ALA A 81 -12.71 6.49 2.41
C ALA A 81 -12.62 7.40 3.62
N TYR A 82 -11.47 8.06 3.78
CA TYR A 82 -11.15 9.01 4.85
C TYR A 82 -11.25 8.48 6.28
N LYS A 83 -11.55 7.19 6.48
CA LYS A 83 -11.57 6.59 7.81
C LYS A 83 -10.15 6.45 8.34
N SER A 84 -9.98 6.75 9.61
CA SER A 84 -8.72 6.58 10.36
C SER A 84 -9.04 6.21 11.81
N HIS A 85 -8.02 5.85 12.60
CA HIS A 85 -8.16 5.55 14.02
C HIS A 85 -9.25 4.48 14.27
N CYS A 86 -10.11 4.69 15.26
CA CYS A 86 -11.20 3.77 15.58
C CYS A 86 -12.18 3.57 14.43
N ALA A 87 -12.48 4.60 13.64
CA ALA A 87 -13.39 4.46 12.49
C ALA A 87 -12.84 3.50 11.43
N ALA A 88 -11.51 3.47 11.22
CA ALA A 88 -10.88 2.50 10.31
C ALA A 88 -10.87 1.09 10.91
N SER A 89 -10.50 0.96 12.19
CA SER A 89 -10.57 -0.31 12.93
C SER A 89 -11.97 -0.92 12.85
N ASP A 90 -13.01 -0.14 13.13
CA ASP A 90 -14.39 -0.63 13.17
C ASP A 90 -14.93 -0.96 11.78
N PHE A 91 -14.53 -0.19 10.77
CA PHE A 91 -14.84 -0.54 9.38
C PHE A 91 -14.24 -1.90 8.99
N VAL A 92 -12.98 -2.16 9.33
CA VAL A 92 -12.33 -3.45 9.06
C VAL A 92 -13.04 -4.56 9.81
N LYS A 93 -13.31 -4.38 11.12
CA LYS A 93 -14.05 -5.37 11.94
C LYS A 93 -15.39 -5.74 11.31
N ASN A 94 -16.18 -4.74 10.93
CA ASN A 94 -17.50 -4.93 10.31
C ASN A 94 -17.43 -5.58 8.92
N ASN A 95 -16.27 -5.58 8.27
CA ASN A 95 -16.02 -6.23 6.97
C ASN A 95 -15.19 -7.51 7.07
N THR A 96 -14.84 -7.99 8.27
CA THR A 96 -13.97 -9.18 8.48
C THR A 96 -14.62 -10.46 7.94
N GLY A 97 -15.96 -10.55 7.97
CA GLY A 97 -16.73 -11.63 7.37
C GLY A 97 -16.91 -11.52 5.85
N SER A 98 -16.42 -10.44 5.23
CA SER A 98 -16.49 -10.30 3.77
C SER A 98 -15.51 -11.28 3.11
N THR A 99 -15.96 -11.92 2.03
CA THR A 99 -15.14 -12.79 1.18
C THR A 99 -14.24 -12.00 0.22
N ILE A 100 -14.13 -10.68 0.43
CA ILE A 100 -13.44 -9.79 -0.48
C ILE A 100 -11.94 -9.92 -0.24
N GLU A 101 -11.27 -10.60 -1.16
CA GLU A 101 -9.88 -10.96 -1.08
C GLU A 101 -9.21 -10.74 -2.44
N LEU A 102 -8.05 -10.09 -2.43
CA LEU A 102 -7.28 -9.85 -3.65
C LEU A 102 -6.71 -11.17 -4.17
N THR A 103 -6.76 -11.35 -5.48
CA THR A 103 -5.85 -12.27 -6.17
C THR A 103 -4.41 -11.74 -6.09
N GLU A 104 -3.40 -12.59 -6.27
CA GLU A 104 -2.00 -12.13 -6.29
C GLU A 104 -1.76 -11.07 -7.38
N HIS A 105 -2.42 -11.20 -8.53
CA HIS A 105 -2.34 -10.22 -9.62
C HIS A 105 -2.94 -8.87 -9.24
N GLN A 106 -4.11 -8.85 -8.58
CA GLN A 106 -4.73 -7.61 -8.11
C GLN A 106 -3.88 -6.94 -7.03
N GLN A 107 -3.34 -7.72 -6.08
CA GLN A 107 -2.45 -7.20 -5.04
C GLN A 107 -1.19 -6.59 -5.63
N LEU A 108 -0.56 -7.26 -6.60
CA LEU A 108 0.62 -6.77 -7.28
C LEU A 108 0.32 -5.44 -8.00
N ARG A 109 -0.72 -5.41 -8.84
CA ARG A 109 -1.09 -4.20 -9.60
C ARG A 109 -1.45 -3.02 -8.69
N LEU A 110 -2.14 -3.31 -7.57
CA LEU A 110 -2.50 -2.28 -6.60
C LEU A 110 -1.24 -1.74 -5.90
N PHE A 111 -0.30 -2.61 -5.55
CA PHE A 111 0.99 -2.20 -5.00
C PHE A 111 1.79 -1.36 -6.00
N GLU A 112 1.99 -1.84 -7.24
CA GLU A 112 2.76 -1.12 -8.27
C GLU A 112 2.22 0.29 -8.48
N LYS A 113 0.90 0.45 -8.47
CA LYS A 113 0.24 1.76 -8.57
C LYS A 113 0.56 2.68 -7.39
N VAL A 114 0.60 2.17 -6.16
CA VAL A 114 1.01 2.95 -4.98
C VAL A 114 2.51 3.25 -5.01
N CYS A 115 3.33 2.23 -5.26
CA CYS A 115 4.79 2.28 -5.26
C CYS A 115 5.33 3.25 -6.32
N ALA A 116 4.68 3.35 -7.49
CA ALA A 116 5.10 4.25 -8.56
C ALA A 116 5.22 5.72 -8.12
N ARG A 117 4.41 6.17 -7.15
CA ARG A 117 4.55 7.51 -6.56
C ARG A 117 5.84 7.62 -5.75
N TYR A 118 6.13 6.63 -4.91
CA TYR A 118 7.31 6.60 -4.06
C TYR A 118 8.60 6.47 -4.89
N VAL A 119 8.61 5.68 -5.97
CA VAL A 119 9.73 5.62 -6.91
C VAL A 119 10.03 7.01 -7.48
N LYS A 120 9.01 7.73 -7.97
CA LYS A 120 9.17 9.09 -8.49
C LYS A 120 9.69 10.05 -7.42
N ASP A 121 9.16 9.94 -6.20
CA ASP A 121 9.58 10.77 -5.07
C ASP A 121 11.03 10.48 -4.66
N SER A 122 11.47 9.22 -4.64
CA SER A 122 12.86 8.81 -4.38
C SER A 122 13.81 9.34 -5.45
N ILE A 123 13.45 9.24 -6.72
CA ILE A 123 14.24 9.81 -7.83
C ILE A 123 14.40 11.32 -7.65
N ARG A 124 13.29 12.03 -7.40
CA ARG A 124 13.30 13.47 -7.16
C ARG A 124 14.17 13.85 -5.96
N PHE A 125 14.04 13.12 -4.86
CA PHE A 125 14.83 13.34 -3.65
C PHE A 125 16.31 13.12 -3.91
N TYR A 126 16.67 12.02 -4.60
CA TYR A 126 18.04 11.72 -4.97
C TYR A 126 18.68 12.85 -5.78
N TYR A 127 18.01 13.30 -6.85
CA TYR A 127 18.54 14.38 -7.70
C TYR A 127 18.63 15.73 -7.00
N LYS A 128 17.77 15.98 -6.00
CA LYS A 128 17.83 17.20 -5.18
C LYS A 128 19.09 17.27 -4.33
N TYR A 129 19.59 16.15 -3.81
CA TYR A 129 20.69 16.12 -2.83
C TYR A 129 21.98 15.50 -3.34
N LYS A 130 21.98 14.85 -4.52
CA LYS A 130 23.21 14.27 -5.08
C LYS A 130 24.24 15.37 -5.38
N LYS A 131 25.53 15.02 -5.28
CA LYS A 131 26.62 15.89 -5.74
C LYS A 131 26.75 15.81 -7.27
N GLN A 132 27.47 16.77 -7.86
CA GLN A 132 27.67 16.84 -9.31
C GLN A 132 28.28 15.54 -9.86
N ASN A 133 29.29 15.00 -9.17
CA ASN A 133 30.01 13.79 -9.57
C ASN A 133 29.38 12.48 -9.08
N SER A 134 28.17 12.53 -8.50
CA SER A 134 27.46 11.31 -8.10
C SER A 134 26.88 10.58 -9.31
N VAL A 135 26.89 9.25 -9.23
CA VAL A 135 26.31 8.32 -10.22
C VAL A 135 24.85 8.70 -10.54
N LEU A 136 24.40 8.48 -11.78
CA LEU A 136 23.00 8.72 -12.14
C LEU A 136 22.07 7.70 -11.48
N TRP A 137 20.81 8.07 -11.19
CA TRP A 137 19.86 7.18 -10.52
C TRP A 137 19.77 5.81 -11.20
N ASN A 138 19.59 5.78 -12.52
CA ASN A 138 19.47 4.56 -13.32
C ASN A 138 20.77 3.73 -13.42
N LYS A 139 21.88 4.23 -12.90
CA LYS A 139 23.17 3.54 -12.81
C LYS A 139 23.54 3.14 -11.38
N LEU A 140 22.72 3.51 -10.39
CA LEU A 140 22.86 3.00 -9.03
C LEU A 140 22.64 1.49 -9.01
N HIS A 141 23.32 0.82 -8.08
CA HIS A 141 23.05 -0.59 -7.81
C HIS A 141 21.57 -0.76 -7.41
N GLY A 142 20.88 -1.77 -7.95
CA GLY A 142 19.44 -1.98 -7.75
C GLY A 142 19.05 -2.01 -6.27
N THR A 143 19.85 -2.67 -5.42
CA THR A 143 19.64 -2.68 -3.96
C THR A 143 19.60 -1.29 -3.32
N LEU A 144 20.41 -0.33 -3.81
CA LEU A 144 20.38 1.04 -3.29
C LEU A 144 19.10 1.74 -3.72
N GLN A 145 18.66 1.57 -4.98
CA GLN A 145 17.39 2.11 -5.45
C GLN A 145 16.23 1.59 -4.59
N GLU A 146 16.20 0.28 -4.33
CA GLU A 146 15.20 -0.38 -3.49
C GLU A 146 15.16 0.19 -2.07
N VAL A 147 16.31 0.37 -1.41
CA VAL A 147 16.39 0.98 -0.07
C VAL A 147 15.91 2.44 -0.10
N PHE A 148 16.26 3.23 -1.14
CA PHE A 148 15.76 4.59 -1.28
C PHE A 148 14.24 4.64 -1.45
N VAL A 149 13.65 3.70 -2.21
CA VAL A 149 12.21 3.60 -2.37
C VAL A 149 11.54 3.22 -1.06
N ASP A 150 12.09 2.23 -0.36
CA ASP A 150 11.56 1.77 0.92
C ASP A 150 11.56 2.85 2.00
N MET A 151 12.68 3.56 2.16
CA MET A 151 12.78 4.66 3.12
C MET A 151 11.73 5.75 2.87
N LYS A 152 11.51 6.13 1.59
CA LYS A 152 10.44 7.08 1.24
C LYS A 152 9.05 6.50 1.50
N TYR A 153 8.85 5.21 1.28
CA TYR A 153 7.58 4.51 1.53
C TYR A 153 7.20 4.52 3.01
N GLN A 154 8.17 4.23 3.87
CA GLN A 154 8.00 4.24 5.34
C GLN A 154 7.85 5.66 5.93
N GLY A 155 8.11 6.71 5.13
CA GLY A 155 7.89 8.11 5.51
C GLY A 155 9.15 8.87 5.96
N TYR A 156 10.34 8.38 5.63
CA TYR A 156 11.63 9.06 5.89
C TYR A 156 12.07 9.96 4.72
#